data_AF-A0A5S5AHE5-F1
#
_entry.id   AF-A0A5S5AHE5-F1
#
_cell.length_a   1.000
_cell.length_b   1.000
_cell.length_c   1.000
_cell.angle_alpha   90.00
_cell.angle_beta   90.00
_cell.angle_gamma   90.00
#
_symmetry.space_group_name_H-M   'P 1'
#
loop_
_entity.id
_entity.type
_entity.pdbx_description
1 polymer ?
#
loop_
_entity_poly.entity_id
_entity_poly.type
_entity_poly.pdbx_seq_one_letter_code
_entity_poly.pdbx_strand_id
1 'polypeptide(L)'
;MKNYLVSFIFFDIADMLEIKGENFFKIRAYRKAARVIASLPEDIEEMMKTSSLGSMEGIGKALEGKIKEIIETGTCRYYEELKKDIPRGLVEMLKIPGLGAKRVKTIYDALHITTIDELEQAAKNHKLRGLPGIGVKTEQSILKGIQMLKGKAGKMLLSTALYLADEIKDMLRCLPAVEKVEVAGSLRRRKELISNIDVVVSSQSPTEVVEGFLVYPRIAEILARDPNKTSVVLDIGVQVDLRIVEPRSFWAAMHHYTGNKDHSAKLVGIAKRKGLDFSECGIIKKGSGEAIYPESEEAVYKLLDMPFIIPELREDKGEIEAAVEGRLPEPIELTDIKGDLHVHSDWSDGINSIEEIAIRARDMGYEYVAITDHSKSLKVARGLDEERLMRQVELIKKLNREITGIKILTGIEVDILTNDLLDFDDDILKELDVVIASIHSGFKQDREKLTRRIVSAMHNPYVNIIAHPTGRMLGRRDPYDVDVDVILKTAAETNTFLEINSSPDRLDLNDHLTKKAKEIGVKMVINTDSHELEGLKDMRYGVWVARRGWLEKRDVINTLPLPRLLEVLGKK
;
A
#
# COMPACT_ATOMS: atom_id res chain seq x y z
N MET A 1 -19.68 -24.09 -5.12
CA MET A 1 -19.37 -25.24 -4.23
C MET A 1 -19.50 -24.86 -2.78
N LYS A 2 -19.99 -25.75 -1.90
CA LYS A 2 -20.15 -25.45 -0.45
C LYS A 2 -18.82 -25.37 0.31
N ASN A 3 -17.71 -25.75 -0.31
CA ASN A 3 -16.35 -25.68 0.22
C ASN A 3 -16.02 -24.27 0.74
N TYR A 4 -16.30 -23.24 -0.06
CA TYR A 4 -15.94 -21.87 0.30
C TYR A 4 -16.76 -21.35 1.47
N LEU A 5 -18.06 -21.63 1.49
CA LEU A 5 -18.93 -21.29 2.61
C LEU A 5 -18.38 -21.85 3.92
N VAL A 6 -18.01 -23.13 3.92
CA VAL A 6 -17.41 -23.80 5.08
C VAL A 6 -16.06 -23.18 5.45
N SER A 7 -15.20 -22.93 4.46
CA SER A 7 -13.89 -22.30 4.67
C SER A 7 -14.01 -20.93 5.32
N PHE A 8 -14.90 -20.07 4.83
CA PHE A 8 -15.12 -18.73 5.38
C PHE A 8 -15.61 -18.77 6.82
N ILE A 9 -16.62 -19.59 7.11
CA ILE A 9 -17.11 -19.75 8.48
C ILE A 9 -16.00 -20.26 9.41
N PHE A 10 -15.11 -21.13 8.92
CA PHE A 10 -13.98 -21.63 9.71
C PHE A 10 -12.90 -20.56 9.94
N PHE A 11 -12.64 -19.67 8.97
CA PHE A 11 -11.77 -18.51 9.19
C PHE A 11 -12.37 -17.56 10.22
N ASP A 12 -13.67 -17.23 10.12
CA ASP A 12 -14.33 -16.37 11.10
C ASP A 12 -14.31 -16.99 12.51
N ILE A 13 -14.57 -18.29 12.64
CA ILE A 13 -14.44 -19.00 13.91
C ILE A 13 -13.01 -18.84 14.46
N ALA A 14 -11.98 -18.99 13.61
CA ALA A 14 -10.60 -18.85 14.06
C ALA A 14 -10.29 -17.43 14.57
N ASP A 15 -10.80 -16.40 13.89
CA ASP A 15 -10.61 -15.01 14.28
C ASP A 15 -11.36 -14.67 15.58
N MET A 16 -12.59 -15.18 15.73
CA MET A 16 -13.37 -15.09 16.97
C MET A 16 -12.66 -15.78 18.14
N LEU A 17 -12.08 -16.96 17.92
CA LEU A 17 -11.29 -17.65 18.93
C LEU A 17 -10.01 -16.90 19.29
N GLU A 18 -9.34 -16.28 18.31
CA GLU A 18 -8.17 -15.45 18.55
C GLU A 18 -8.53 -14.22 19.42
N ILE A 19 -9.67 -13.57 19.17
CA ILE A 19 -10.20 -12.48 20.02
C ILE A 19 -10.49 -12.99 21.44
N LYS A 20 -11.13 -14.15 21.61
CA LYS A 20 -11.39 -14.75 22.95
C LYS A 20 -10.12 -15.15 23.69
N GLY A 21 -8.95 -15.14 23.05
CA GLY A 21 -7.70 -15.64 23.65
C GLY A 21 -7.70 -17.15 23.84
N GLU A 22 -8.42 -17.88 22.99
CA GLU A 22 -8.49 -19.34 23.03
C GLU A 22 -7.18 -20.02 22.61
N ASN A 23 -7.13 -21.34 22.83
CA ASN A 23 -5.91 -22.10 22.60
C ASN A 23 -5.37 -21.98 21.15
N PHE A 24 -4.07 -21.65 21.02
CA PHE A 24 -3.38 -21.49 19.74
C PHE A 24 -3.53 -22.68 18.78
N PHE A 25 -3.49 -23.91 19.29
CA PHE A 25 -3.66 -25.12 18.48
C PHE A 25 -5.07 -25.22 17.89
N LYS A 26 -6.08 -24.80 18.64
CA LYS A 26 -7.49 -24.78 18.21
C LYS A 26 -7.70 -23.76 17.09
N ILE A 27 -7.17 -22.54 17.24
CA ILE A 27 -7.19 -21.49 16.21
C ILE A 27 -6.51 -21.99 14.93
N ARG A 28 -5.30 -22.57 15.07
CA ARG A 28 -4.54 -23.11 13.93
C ARG A 28 -5.27 -24.26 13.24
N ALA A 29 -5.99 -25.10 13.99
CA ALA A 29 -6.78 -26.19 13.42
C ALA A 29 -7.90 -25.68 12.51
N TYR A 30 -8.67 -24.67 12.94
CA TYR A 30 -9.69 -24.05 12.10
C TYR A 30 -9.09 -23.39 10.85
N ARG A 31 -8.00 -22.62 10.99
CA ARG A 31 -7.31 -22.01 9.83
C ARG A 31 -6.75 -23.06 8.87
N LYS A 32 -6.21 -24.18 9.37
CA LYS A 32 -5.73 -25.28 8.53
C LYS A 32 -6.89 -25.94 7.79
N ALA A 33 -7.96 -26.27 8.49
CA ALA A 33 -9.14 -26.88 7.91
C ALA A 33 -9.79 -25.99 6.84
N ALA A 34 -9.93 -24.68 7.10
CA ALA A 34 -10.44 -23.73 6.13
C ALA A 34 -9.65 -23.76 4.81
N ARG A 35 -8.31 -23.72 4.88
CA ARG A 35 -7.45 -23.80 3.69
C ARG A 35 -7.58 -25.13 2.96
N VAL A 36 -7.55 -26.24 3.70
CA VAL A 36 -7.70 -27.59 3.11
C VAL A 36 -9.02 -27.67 2.36
N ILE A 37 -10.13 -27.27 2.99
CA ILE A 37 -11.47 -27.31 2.42
C ILE A 37 -11.58 -26.42 1.18
N ALA A 38 -11.05 -25.19 1.25
CA ALA A 38 -11.04 -24.29 0.11
C ALA A 38 -10.26 -24.84 -1.10
N SER A 39 -9.24 -25.68 -0.86
CA SER A 39 -8.41 -26.28 -1.91
C SER A 39 -8.94 -27.62 -2.45
N LEU A 40 -10.05 -28.13 -1.93
CA LEU A 40 -10.60 -29.42 -2.38
C LEU A 40 -11.15 -29.30 -3.81
N PRO A 41 -10.79 -30.24 -4.71
CA PRO A 41 -11.23 -30.20 -6.11
C PRO A 41 -12.70 -30.60 -6.30
N GLU A 42 -13.24 -31.39 -5.38
CA GLU A 42 -14.63 -31.88 -5.40
C GLU A 42 -15.49 -31.10 -4.39
N ASP A 43 -16.81 -31.03 -4.64
CA ASP A 43 -17.72 -30.36 -3.70
C ASP A 43 -17.78 -31.17 -2.40
N ILE A 44 -17.54 -30.48 -1.28
CA ILE A 44 -17.50 -31.08 0.05
C ILE A 44 -18.82 -31.76 0.40
N GLU A 45 -19.96 -31.30 -0.12
CA GLU A 45 -21.25 -31.96 0.03
C GLU A 45 -21.30 -33.31 -0.70
N GLU A 46 -20.75 -33.40 -1.91
CA GLU A 46 -20.68 -34.65 -2.67
C GLU A 46 -19.69 -35.64 -2.05
N MET A 47 -18.52 -35.14 -1.60
CA MET A 47 -17.54 -35.96 -0.88
C MET A 47 -18.13 -36.57 0.40
N MET A 48 -18.95 -35.82 1.12
CA MET A 48 -19.63 -36.29 2.34
C MET A 48 -20.68 -37.37 2.10
N LYS A 49 -21.22 -37.48 0.88
CA LYS A 49 -22.17 -38.56 0.55
C LYS A 49 -21.48 -39.91 0.36
N THR A 50 -20.22 -39.89 -0.06
CA THR A 50 -19.48 -41.10 -0.45
C THR A 50 -18.42 -41.52 0.59
N SER A 51 -17.90 -40.57 1.37
CA SER A 51 -16.76 -40.79 2.27
C SER A 51 -16.86 -39.93 3.55
N SER A 52 -16.26 -40.41 4.65
CA SER A 52 -16.06 -39.57 5.85
C SER A 52 -14.89 -38.60 5.64
N LEU A 53 -15.08 -37.33 5.96
CA LEU A 53 -14.04 -36.30 5.89
C LEU A 53 -13.08 -36.34 7.09
N GLY A 54 -13.45 -37.04 8.17
CA GLY A 54 -12.67 -37.11 9.42
C GLY A 54 -11.32 -37.83 9.29
N SER A 55 -11.04 -38.44 8.14
CA SER A 55 -9.75 -39.04 7.78
C SER A 55 -8.82 -38.07 7.04
N MET A 56 -9.31 -36.90 6.61
CA MET A 56 -8.49 -35.91 5.92
C MET A 56 -7.53 -35.21 6.88
N GLU A 57 -6.30 -35.00 6.41
CA GLU A 57 -5.28 -34.34 7.21
C GLU A 57 -5.69 -32.89 7.54
N GLY A 58 -5.95 -32.62 8.82
CA GLY A 58 -6.39 -31.31 9.29
C GLY A 58 -7.90 -31.18 9.55
N ILE A 59 -8.71 -32.20 9.22
CA ILE A 59 -10.15 -32.25 9.52
C ILE A 59 -10.43 -33.44 10.43
N GLY A 60 -10.57 -33.19 11.74
CA GLY A 60 -10.99 -34.22 12.69
C GLY A 60 -12.52 -34.35 12.75
N LYS A 61 -13.02 -35.42 13.41
CA LYS A 61 -14.47 -35.69 13.59
C LYS A 61 -15.29 -34.50 14.12
N ALA A 62 -14.69 -33.70 15.00
CA ALA A 62 -15.36 -32.52 15.58
C ALA A 62 -15.53 -31.35 14.59
N LEU A 63 -14.66 -31.26 13.58
CA LEU A 63 -14.77 -30.30 12.49
C LEU A 63 -15.72 -30.84 11.41
N GLU A 64 -15.62 -32.13 11.08
CA GLU A 64 -16.55 -32.82 10.17
C GLU A 64 -18.03 -32.63 10.57
N GLY A 65 -18.36 -32.75 11.85
CA GLY A 65 -19.72 -32.47 12.33
C GLY A 65 -20.19 -31.04 12.07
N LYS A 66 -19.29 -30.04 12.16
CA LYS A 66 -19.61 -28.64 11.87
C LYS A 66 -19.72 -28.38 10.36
N ILE A 67 -18.86 -29.02 9.56
CA ILE A 67 -18.92 -28.97 8.10
C ILE A 67 -20.30 -29.43 7.64
N LYS A 68 -20.78 -30.57 8.16
CA LYS A 68 -22.11 -31.10 7.87
C LYS A 68 -23.22 -30.08 8.17
N GLU A 69 -23.19 -29.49 9.36
CA GLU A 69 -24.18 -28.50 9.78
C GLU A 69 -24.17 -27.26 8.87
N ILE A 70 -22.99 -26.78 8.47
CA ILE A 70 -22.82 -25.65 7.53
C ILE A 70 -23.39 -25.99 6.16
N ILE A 71 -23.12 -27.20 5.66
CA ILE A 71 -23.63 -27.65 4.36
C ILE A 71 -25.16 -27.69 4.37
N GLU A 72 -25.77 -28.18 5.44
CA GLU A 72 -27.22 -28.36 5.55
C GLU A 72 -27.97 -27.05 5.81
N THR A 73 -27.41 -26.16 6.64
CA THR A 73 -28.15 -25.00 7.18
C THR A 73 -27.60 -23.65 6.72
N GLY A 74 -26.44 -23.64 6.07
CA GLY A 74 -25.70 -22.44 5.72
C GLY A 74 -24.84 -21.85 6.85
N THR A 75 -24.90 -22.43 8.06
CA THR A 75 -24.14 -22.00 9.26
C THR A 75 -23.88 -23.18 10.21
N CYS A 76 -23.22 -22.98 11.35
CA CYS A 76 -23.21 -23.98 12.42
C CYS A 76 -23.48 -23.35 13.78
N ARG A 77 -24.07 -24.14 14.68
CA ARG A 77 -24.40 -23.69 16.04
C ARG A 77 -23.20 -23.11 16.77
N TYR A 78 -22.03 -23.74 16.63
CA TYR A 78 -20.81 -23.27 17.29
C TYR A 78 -20.39 -21.87 16.82
N TYR A 79 -20.55 -21.56 15.53
CA TYR A 79 -20.29 -20.22 14.99
C TYR A 79 -21.30 -19.19 15.51
N GLU A 80 -22.58 -19.54 15.54
CA GLU A 80 -23.63 -18.67 16.07
C GLU A 80 -23.53 -18.45 17.59
N GLU A 81 -23.04 -19.44 18.35
CA GLU A 81 -22.75 -19.31 19.78
C GLU A 81 -21.54 -18.38 20.01
N LEU A 82 -20.46 -18.53 19.24
CA LEU A 82 -19.30 -17.64 19.32
C LEU A 82 -19.67 -16.18 19.02
N LYS A 83 -20.56 -15.94 18.06
CA LYS A 83 -21.10 -14.59 17.76
C LYS A 83 -21.84 -13.96 18.94
N LYS A 84 -22.46 -14.75 19.81
CA LYS A 84 -23.18 -14.27 21.00
C LYS A 84 -22.24 -14.00 22.17
N ASP A 85 -21.20 -14.82 22.30
CA ASP A 85 -20.20 -14.72 23.37
C ASP A 85 -19.27 -13.51 23.22
N ILE A 86 -19.06 -13.04 22.00
CA ILE A 86 -18.15 -11.93 21.69
C ILE A 86 -18.97 -10.65 21.51
N PRO A 87 -18.58 -9.52 22.14
CA PRO A 87 -19.25 -8.25 21.92
C PRO A 87 -19.34 -7.96 20.42
N ARG A 88 -20.56 -7.69 19.94
CA ARG A 88 -20.84 -7.53 18.50
C ARG A 88 -19.88 -6.55 17.83
N GLY A 89 -19.52 -5.45 18.49
CA GLY A 89 -18.63 -4.47 17.89
C GLY A 89 -17.20 -4.96 17.69
N LEU A 90 -16.70 -5.99 18.41
CA LEU A 90 -15.40 -6.60 18.09
C LEU A 90 -15.44 -7.38 16.77
N VAL A 91 -16.56 -8.05 16.48
CA VAL A 91 -16.78 -8.71 15.19
C VAL A 91 -16.93 -7.67 14.08
N GLU A 92 -17.61 -6.56 14.34
CA GLU A 92 -17.68 -5.44 13.38
C GLU A 92 -16.31 -4.81 13.12
N MET A 93 -15.40 -4.75 14.11
CA MET A 93 -14.04 -4.25 13.92
C MET A 93 -13.22 -5.11 12.96
N LEU A 94 -13.45 -6.43 12.89
CA LEU A 94 -12.78 -7.30 11.91
C LEU A 94 -13.10 -6.94 10.46
N LYS A 95 -14.20 -6.23 10.21
CA LYS A 95 -14.56 -5.75 8.86
C LYS A 95 -13.67 -4.59 8.41
N ILE A 96 -12.99 -3.90 9.34
CA ILE A 96 -12.06 -2.82 9.04
C ILE A 96 -10.85 -3.41 8.29
N PRO A 97 -10.60 -3.03 7.02
CA PRO A 97 -9.47 -3.57 6.26
C PRO A 97 -8.14 -3.36 6.99
N GLY A 98 -7.33 -4.42 7.10
CA GLY A 98 -6.04 -4.39 7.80
C GLY A 98 -6.12 -4.45 9.34
N LEU A 99 -7.32 -4.52 9.93
CA LEU A 99 -7.52 -4.70 11.37
C LEU A 99 -7.88 -6.16 11.70
N GLY A 100 -6.86 -7.02 11.79
CA GLY A 100 -7.04 -8.44 12.12
C GLY A 100 -7.29 -8.73 13.60
N ALA A 101 -7.74 -9.95 13.90
CA ALA A 101 -8.14 -10.41 15.23
C ALA A 101 -7.13 -10.15 16.35
N LYS A 102 -5.82 -10.29 16.08
CA LYS A 102 -4.76 -9.97 17.06
C LYS A 102 -4.82 -8.51 17.52
N ARG A 103 -4.95 -7.56 16.58
CA ARG A 103 -5.01 -6.13 16.91
C ARG A 103 -6.32 -5.78 17.60
N VAL A 104 -7.44 -6.36 17.14
CA VAL A 104 -8.73 -6.22 17.82
C VAL A 104 -8.64 -6.68 19.28
N LYS A 105 -8.01 -7.84 19.51
CA LYS A 105 -7.74 -8.36 20.86
C LYS A 105 -6.88 -7.39 21.67
N THR A 106 -5.75 -6.93 21.14
CA THR A 106 -4.87 -5.97 21.84
C THR A 106 -5.63 -4.71 22.26
N ILE A 107 -6.45 -4.16 21.37
CA ILE A 107 -7.27 -2.97 21.66
C ILE A 107 -8.31 -3.28 22.75
N TYR A 108 -8.99 -4.42 22.65
CA TYR A 108 -10.00 -4.83 23.63
C TYR A 108 -9.41 -5.10 25.01
N ASP A 109 -8.29 -5.81 25.09
CA ASP A 109 -7.60 -6.12 26.35
C ASP A 109 -7.10 -4.85 27.04
N ALA A 110 -6.54 -3.90 26.27
CA ALA A 110 -5.90 -2.72 26.83
C ALA A 110 -6.87 -1.57 27.14
N LEU A 111 -7.90 -1.39 26.31
CA LEU A 111 -8.78 -0.22 26.37
C LEU A 111 -10.25 -0.57 26.60
N HIS A 112 -10.62 -1.85 26.59
CA HIS A 112 -11.99 -2.34 26.74
C HIS A 112 -12.99 -1.72 25.74
N ILE A 113 -12.49 -1.34 24.57
CA ILE A 113 -13.29 -0.78 23.47
C ILE A 113 -14.10 -1.91 22.85
N THR A 114 -15.41 -1.74 22.79
CA THR A 114 -16.35 -2.76 22.28
C THR A 114 -17.21 -2.29 21.13
N THR A 115 -17.13 -1.01 20.74
CA THR A 115 -17.90 -0.43 19.63
C THR A 115 -17.02 0.31 18.62
N ILE A 116 -17.51 0.46 17.38
CA ILE A 116 -16.81 1.21 16.32
C ILE A 116 -16.66 2.69 16.68
N ASP A 117 -17.66 3.28 17.35
CA ASP A 117 -17.61 4.69 17.75
C ASP A 117 -16.58 4.92 18.86
N GLU A 118 -16.49 4.03 19.84
CA GLU A 118 -15.43 4.05 20.86
C GLU A 118 -14.04 3.90 20.22
N LEU A 119 -13.89 2.99 19.26
CA LEU A 119 -12.64 2.82 18.52
C LEU A 119 -12.26 4.08 17.74
N GLU A 120 -13.22 4.69 17.05
CA GLU A 120 -13.00 5.93 16.31
C GLU A 120 -12.56 7.06 17.26
N GLN A 121 -13.21 7.19 18.41
CA GLN A 121 -12.85 8.21 19.39
C GLN A 121 -11.49 7.95 20.05
N ALA A 122 -11.16 6.70 20.35
CA ALA A 122 -9.85 6.33 20.88
C ALA A 122 -8.74 6.66 19.87
N ALA A 123 -8.95 6.33 18.59
CA ALA A 123 -8.02 6.66 17.52
C ALA A 123 -7.89 8.17 17.28
N LYS A 124 -8.99 8.92 17.29
CA LYS A 124 -8.96 10.40 17.16
C LYS A 124 -8.23 11.06 18.32
N ASN A 125 -8.33 10.49 19.52
CA ASN A 125 -7.65 10.96 20.73
C ASN A 125 -6.26 10.33 20.93
N HIS A 126 -5.73 9.63 19.92
CA HIS A 126 -4.39 9.03 19.92
C HIS A 126 -4.14 7.99 21.03
N LYS A 127 -5.21 7.40 21.58
CA LYS A 127 -5.14 6.39 22.65
C LYS A 127 -4.73 5.01 22.15
N LEU A 128 -4.77 4.77 20.84
CA LEU A 128 -4.34 3.50 20.26
C LEU A 128 -2.82 3.42 20.08
N ARG A 129 -2.16 4.58 19.98
CA ARG A 129 -0.71 4.66 19.79
C ARG A 129 0.02 4.03 20.97
N GLY A 130 1.04 3.23 20.68
CA GLY A 130 1.85 2.56 21.71
C GLY A 130 1.26 1.26 22.23
N LEU A 131 0.06 0.86 21.79
CA LEU A 131 -0.37 -0.51 21.96
C LEU A 131 0.50 -1.44 21.09
N PRO A 132 0.82 -2.66 21.56
CA PRO A 132 1.64 -3.60 20.81
C PRO A 132 1.12 -3.82 19.38
N GLY A 133 1.95 -3.46 18.39
CA GLY A 133 1.63 -3.60 16.96
C GLY A 133 0.68 -2.53 16.39
N ILE A 134 0.49 -1.42 17.09
CA ILE A 134 -0.34 -0.27 16.67
C ILE A 134 0.47 1.04 16.81
N GLY A 135 1.17 1.41 15.74
CA GLY A 135 1.74 2.74 15.56
C GLY A 135 0.80 3.76 14.91
N VAL A 136 1.34 4.95 14.60
CA VAL A 136 0.62 6.07 13.99
C VAL A 136 -0.08 5.67 12.69
N LYS A 137 0.63 4.95 11.81
CA LYS A 137 0.10 4.48 10.51
C LYS A 137 -1.06 3.50 10.68
N THR A 138 -0.92 2.55 11.61
CA THR A 138 -1.98 1.59 11.91
C THR A 138 -3.23 2.31 12.44
N GLU A 139 -3.09 3.28 13.34
CA GLU A 139 -4.21 4.12 13.83
C GLU A 139 -4.90 4.87 12.68
N GLN A 140 -4.13 5.48 11.78
CA GLN A 140 -4.67 6.18 10.60
C GLN A 140 -5.43 5.22 9.67
N SER A 141 -4.89 4.02 9.44
CA SER A 141 -5.54 2.97 8.66
C SER A 141 -6.88 2.55 9.28
N ILE A 142 -6.93 2.40 10.62
CA ILE A 142 -8.17 2.12 11.36
C ILE A 142 -9.20 3.23 11.14
N LEU A 143 -8.83 4.50 11.36
CA LEU A 143 -9.75 5.63 11.15
C LEU A 143 -10.32 5.66 9.73
N LYS A 144 -9.49 5.39 8.72
CA LYS A 144 -9.94 5.36 7.33
C LYS A 144 -10.88 4.19 7.05
N GLY A 145 -10.56 3.00 7.55
CA GLY A 145 -11.45 1.85 7.41
C GLY A 145 -12.79 2.05 8.13
N ILE A 146 -12.82 2.76 9.26
CA ILE A 146 -14.06 3.19 9.91
C ILE A 146 -14.87 4.15 9.03
N GLN A 147 -14.22 5.12 8.38
CA GLN A 147 -14.92 6.02 7.45
C GLN A 147 -15.52 5.28 6.25
N MET A 148 -14.83 4.26 5.75
CA MET A 148 -15.34 3.39 4.68
C MET A 148 -16.55 2.58 5.15
N LEU A 149 -16.49 1.97 6.33
CA LEU A 149 -17.65 1.30 6.95
C LEU A 149 -18.84 2.25 7.14
N LYS A 150 -18.59 3.53 7.43
CA LYS A 150 -19.63 4.56 7.56
C LYS A 150 -20.16 5.07 6.22
N GLY A 151 -19.75 4.48 5.08
CA GLY A 151 -20.23 4.84 3.74
C GLY A 151 -19.80 6.22 3.26
N LYS A 152 -18.79 6.84 3.90
CA LYS A 152 -18.40 8.24 3.65
C LYS A 152 -17.32 8.42 2.59
N ALA A 153 -16.85 7.35 1.94
CA ALA A 153 -15.71 7.42 1.02
C ALA A 153 -16.06 6.93 -0.39
N GLY A 154 -16.05 7.82 -1.37
CA GLY A 154 -16.14 7.47 -2.80
C GLY A 154 -14.82 6.97 -3.42
N LYS A 155 -13.70 7.09 -2.70
CA LYS A 155 -12.36 6.60 -3.09
C LYS A 155 -11.62 6.08 -1.86
N MET A 156 -10.86 5.00 -2.03
CA MET A 156 -10.02 4.40 -1.00
C MET A 156 -8.53 4.63 -1.26
N LEU A 157 -7.73 4.41 -0.23
CA LEU A 157 -6.27 4.52 -0.29
C LEU A 157 -5.68 3.35 -1.09
N LEU A 158 -4.57 3.58 -1.81
CA LEU A 158 -3.88 2.52 -2.55
C LEU A 158 -3.55 1.31 -1.67
N SER A 159 -3.04 1.53 -0.45
CA SER A 159 -2.75 0.44 0.50
C SER A 159 -3.97 -0.39 0.86
N THR A 160 -5.10 0.26 1.13
CA THR A 160 -6.37 -0.41 1.43
C THR A 160 -6.88 -1.21 0.24
N ALA A 161 -6.82 -0.64 -0.97
CA ALA A 161 -7.23 -1.33 -2.19
C ALA A 161 -6.37 -2.57 -2.46
N LEU A 162 -5.05 -2.48 -2.25
CA LEU A 162 -4.15 -3.62 -2.42
C LEU A 162 -4.47 -4.74 -1.44
N TYR A 163 -4.68 -4.42 -0.16
CA TYR A 163 -5.04 -5.42 0.85
C TYR A 163 -6.31 -6.18 0.47
N LEU A 164 -7.37 -5.47 0.08
CA LEU A 164 -8.63 -6.07 -0.35
C LEU A 164 -8.46 -6.89 -1.62
N ALA A 165 -7.67 -6.38 -2.57
CA ALA A 165 -7.45 -7.07 -3.82
C ALA A 165 -6.63 -8.35 -3.65
N ASP A 166 -5.62 -8.35 -2.77
CA ASP A 166 -4.85 -9.55 -2.44
C ASP A 166 -5.74 -10.60 -1.76
N GLU A 167 -6.62 -10.19 -0.83
CA GLU A 167 -7.62 -11.07 -0.21
C GLU A 167 -8.54 -11.72 -1.28
N ILE A 168 -9.07 -10.93 -2.20
CA ILE A 168 -9.93 -11.41 -3.29
C ILE A 168 -9.16 -12.33 -4.25
N LYS A 169 -7.92 -11.96 -4.62
CA LYS A 169 -7.06 -12.77 -5.49
C LYS A 169 -6.75 -14.12 -4.87
N ASP A 170 -6.39 -14.16 -3.59
CA ASP A 170 -6.04 -15.39 -2.91
C ASP A 170 -7.24 -16.33 -2.78
N MET A 171 -8.43 -15.78 -2.54
CA MET A 171 -9.68 -16.55 -2.59
C MET A 171 -9.95 -17.11 -4.00
N LEU A 172 -9.86 -16.27 -5.04
CA LEU A 172 -10.10 -16.69 -6.42
C LEU A 172 -9.09 -17.76 -6.88
N ARG A 173 -7.84 -17.70 -6.44
CA ARG A 173 -6.81 -18.72 -6.72
C ARG A 173 -7.13 -20.08 -6.13
N CYS A 174 -7.97 -20.15 -5.10
CA CYS A 174 -8.43 -21.43 -4.55
C CYS A 174 -9.49 -22.10 -5.42
N LEU A 175 -10.14 -21.38 -6.36
CA LEU A 175 -11.14 -21.95 -7.24
C LEU A 175 -10.47 -22.83 -8.32
N PRO A 176 -10.78 -24.14 -8.41
CA PRO A 176 -10.22 -25.01 -9.46
C PRO A 176 -10.48 -24.51 -10.89
N ALA A 177 -11.60 -23.80 -11.07
CA ALA A 177 -11.97 -23.19 -12.34
C ALA A 177 -11.08 -22.00 -12.75
N VAL A 178 -10.25 -21.46 -11.85
CA VAL A 178 -9.40 -20.29 -12.11
C VAL A 178 -7.99 -20.73 -12.52
N GLU A 179 -7.59 -20.41 -13.75
CA GLU A 179 -6.23 -20.67 -14.24
C GLU A 179 -5.27 -19.52 -13.88
N LYS A 180 -5.71 -18.27 -14.02
CA LYS A 180 -4.95 -17.07 -13.66
C LYS A 180 -5.88 -16.01 -13.10
N VAL A 181 -5.36 -15.18 -12.19
CA VAL A 181 -6.07 -14.02 -11.67
C VAL A 181 -5.11 -12.88 -11.39
N GLU A 182 -5.44 -11.69 -11.90
CA GLU A 182 -4.66 -10.48 -11.68
C GLU A 182 -5.56 -9.25 -11.48
N VAL A 183 -5.00 -8.24 -10.83
CA VAL A 183 -5.66 -6.93 -10.67
C VAL A 183 -5.38 -6.05 -11.86
N ALA A 184 -6.39 -5.31 -12.30
CA ALA A 184 -6.32 -4.38 -13.41
C ALA A 184 -6.66 -2.96 -12.96
N GLY A 185 -7.12 -2.13 -13.89
CA GLY A 185 -7.60 -0.78 -13.62
C GLY A 185 -6.58 0.13 -12.96
N SER A 186 -7.10 1.13 -12.25
CA SER A 186 -6.28 2.15 -11.56
C SER A 186 -5.39 1.58 -10.46
N LEU A 187 -5.79 0.45 -9.86
CA LEU A 187 -5.03 -0.25 -8.83
C LEU A 187 -3.72 -0.82 -9.39
N ARG A 188 -3.79 -1.44 -10.58
CA ARG A 188 -2.60 -1.96 -11.26
C ARG A 188 -1.66 -0.84 -11.70
N ARG A 189 -2.21 0.31 -12.10
CA ARG A 189 -1.43 1.52 -12.42
C ARG A 189 -0.91 2.27 -11.20
N ARG A 190 -1.20 1.79 -9.98
CA ARG A 190 -0.73 2.36 -8.70
C ARG A 190 -1.19 3.80 -8.44
N LYS A 191 -2.43 4.15 -8.83
CA LYS A 191 -3.02 5.44 -8.44
C LYS A 191 -3.13 5.54 -6.91
N GLU A 192 -2.86 6.73 -6.38
CA GLU A 192 -2.90 7.01 -4.93
C GLU A 192 -4.29 6.82 -4.30
N LEU A 193 -5.34 7.09 -5.07
CA LEU A 193 -6.73 6.92 -4.68
C LEU A 193 -7.46 6.05 -5.71
N ILE A 194 -8.12 5.01 -5.21
CA ILE A 194 -8.76 3.94 -5.98
C ILE A 194 -10.27 3.99 -5.78
N SER A 195 -11.05 4.04 -6.85
CA SER A 195 -12.52 4.08 -6.76
C SER A 195 -13.15 2.69 -6.67
N ASN A 196 -12.57 1.72 -7.37
CA ASN A 196 -13.05 0.35 -7.49
C ASN A 196 -11.86 -0.61 -7.69
N ILE A 197 -12.07 -1.89 -7.44
CA ILE A 197 -11.07 -2.95 -7.66
C ILE A 197 -11.48 -3.74 -8.91
N ASP A 198 -10.71 -3.62 -9.98
CA ASP A 198 -10.89 -4.42 -11.19
C ASP A 198 -10.04 -5.69 -11.11
N VAL A 199 -10.66 -6.86 -11.29
CA VAL A 199 -10.01 -8.17 -11.26
C VAL A 199 -10.28 -8.90 -12.57
N VAL A 200 -9.22 -9.37 -13.23
CA VAL A 200 -9.29 -10.16 -14.46
C VAL A 200 -8.92 -11.60 -14.13
N VAL A 201 -9.79 -12.53 -14.52
CA VAL A 201 -9.67 -13.96 -14.29
C VAL A 201 -9.65 -14.70 -15.62
N SER A 202 -8.74 -15.65 -15.76
CA SER A 202 -8.71 -16.63 -16.83
C SER A 202 -9.43 -17.90 -16.37
N SER A 203 -10.41 -18.36 -17.15
CA SER A 203 -11.16 -19.58 -16.86
C SER A 203 -11.83 -20.15 -18.12
N GLN A 204 -12.03 -21.47 -18.16
CA GLN A 204 -12.91 -22.14 -19.12
C GLN A 204 -14.33 -22.34 -18.57
N SER A 205 -14.53 -22.16 -17.26
CA SER A 205 -15.79 -22.34 -16.55
C SER A 205 -16.22 -21.03 -15.85
N PRO A 206 -16.59 -19.97 -16.60
CA PRO A 206 -16.91 -18.66 -16.03
C PRO A 206 -18.01 -18.69 -14.97
N THR A 207 -19.04 -19.50 -15.17
CA THR A 207 -20.15 -19.64 -14.22
C THR A 207 -19.68 -20.16 -12.85
N GLU A 208 -18.79 -21.15 -12.83
CA GLU A 208 -18.24 -21.69 -11.57
C GLU A 208 -17.40 -20.65 -10.81
N VAL A 209 -16.65 -19.83 -11.55
CA VAL A 209 -15.89 -18.71 -10.97
C VAL A 209 -16.82 -17.68 -10.34
N VAL A 210 -17.89 -17.28 -11.06
CA VAL A 210 -18.88 -16.33 -10.53
C VAL A 210 -19.54 -16.89 -9.28
N GLU A 211 -19.96 -18.16 -9.30
CA GLU A 211 -20.58 -18.80 -8.14
C GLU A 211 -19.62 -18.89 -6.94
N GLY A 212 -18.36 -19.22 -7.16
CA GLY A 212 -17.33 -19.19 -6.10
C GLY A 212 -17.11 -17.78 -5.54
N PHE A 213 -17.02 -16.77 -6.42
CA PHE A 213 -16.83 -15.38 -6.04
C PHE A 213 -18.00 -14.82 -5.23
N LEU A 214 -19.25 -15.14 -5.60
CA LEU A 214 -20.45 -14.65 -4.92
C LEU A 214 -20.64 -15.21 -3.50
N VAL A 215 -19.85 -16.21 -3.09
CA VAL A 215 -19.83 -16.73 -1.71
C VAL A 215 -18.88 -15.90 -0.82
N TYR A 216 -18.13 -14.93 -1.38
CA TYR A 216 -17.24 -14.07 -0.61
C TYR A 216 -18.03 -13.30 0.49
N PRO A 217 -17.74 -13.49 1.79
CA PRO A 217 -18.59 -13.04 2.90
C PRO A 217 -18.77 -11.53 2.98
N ARG A 218 -17.81 -10.79 2.40
CA ARG A 218 -17.81 -9.34 2.44
C ARG A 218 -18.71 -8.71 1.40
N ILE A 219 -19.31 -9.49 0.49
CA ILE A 219 -20.27 -8.97 -0.49
C ILE A 219 -21.54 -8.53 0.25
N ALA A 220 -21.86 -7.25 0.16
CA ALA A 220 -23.08 -6.67 0.70
C ALA A 220 -24.18 -6.56 -0.36
N GLU A 221 -23.81 -6.25 -1.60
CA GLU A 221 -24.76 -6.05 -2.70
C GLU A 221 -24.19 -6.58 -4.02
N ILE A 222 -25.05 -7.16 -4.87
CA ILE A 222 -24.72 -7.55 -6.24
C ILE A 222 -25.31 -6.51 -7.18
N LEU A 223 -24.46 -5.76 -7.89
CA LEU A 223 -24.89 -4.73 -8.84
C LEU A 223 -25.22 -5.32 -10.21
N ALA A 224 -24.41 -6.29 -10.65
CA ALA A 224 -24.57 -6.97 -11.92
C ALA A 224 -24.00 -8.39 -11.84
N ARG A 225 -24.68 -9.34 -12.47
CA ARG A 225 -24.26 -10.74 -12.55
C ARG A 225 -24.40 -11.23 -14.00
N ASP A 226 -23.27 -11.36 -14.65
CA ASP A 226 -23.12 -12.02 -15.95
C ASP A 226 -21.92 -12.99 -15.88
N PRO A 227 -21.93 -14.13 -16.60
CA PRO A 227 -20.84 -15.11 -16.56
C PRO A 227 -19.46 -14.51 -16.81
N ASN A 228 -19.35 -13.50 -17.69
CA ASN A 228 -18.07 -12.88 -18.02
C ASN A 228 -17.83 -11.55 -17.29
N LYS A 229 -18.88 -11.00 -16.67
CA LYS A 229 -18.84 -9.70 -16.00
C LYS A 229 -19.72 -9.67 -14.76
N THR A 230 -19.11 -9.68 -13.59
CA THR A 230 -19.84 -9.57 -12.32
C THR A 230 -19.34 -8.35 -11.55
N SER A 231 -20.25 -7.56 -10.99
CA SER A 231 -19.96 -6.36 -10.22
C SER A 231 -20.69 -6.41 -8.89
N VAL A 232 -19.96 -6.21 -7.79
CA VAL A 232 -20.48 -6.29 -6.42
C VAL A 232 -20.01 -5.10 -5.59
N VAL A 233 -20.73 -4.80 -4.52
CA VAL A 233 -20.31 -3.85 -3.49
C VAL A 233 -20.02 -4.63 -2.21
N LEU A 234 -18.87 -4.36 -1.61
CA LEU A 234 -18.48 -4.94 -0.33
C LEU A 234 -19.16 -4.21 0.84
N ASP A 235 -19.16 -4.84 2.01
CA ASP A 235 -19.67 -4.32 3.29
C ASP A 235 -19.07 -2.99 3.76
N ILE A 236 -17.97 -2.57 3.13
CA ILE A 236 -17.27 -1.29 3.32
C ILE A 236 -17.55 -0.27 2.21
N GLY A 237 -18.55 -0.51 1.36
CA GLY A 237 -18.93 0.39 0.26
C GLY A 237 -17.98 0.38 -0.95
N VAL A 238 -17.11 -0.63 -1.04
CA VAL A 238 -16.12 -0.76 -2.13
C VAL A 238 -16.71 -1.57 -3.28
N GLN A 239 -16.69 -1.02 -4.50
CA GLN A 239 -17.05 -1.77 -5.69
C GLN A 239 -15.90 -2.68 -6.15
N VAL A 240 -16.22 -3.94 -6.46
CA VAL A 240 -15.34 -4.91 -7.08
C VAL A 240 -15.94 -5.33 -8.42
N ASP A 241 -15.12 -5.27 -9.46
CA ASP A 241 -15.44 -5.61 -10.83
C ASP A 241 -14.66 -6.84 -11.26
N LEU A 242 -15.36 -7.98 -11.39
CA LEU A 242 -14.79 -9.22 -11.90
C LEU A 242 -14.99 -9.29 -13.43
N ARG A 243 -13.92 -9.60 -14.16
CA ARG A 243 -13.91 -9.85 -15.60
C ARG A 243 -13.33 -11.22 -15.85
N ILE A 244 -14.12 -12.12 -16.45
CA ILE A 244 -13.69 -13.49 -16.73
C ILE A 244 -13.54 -13.64 -18.23
N VAL A 245 -12.39 -14.17 -18.65
CA VAL A 245 -12.02 -14.37 -20.06
C VAL A 245 -11.45 -15.76 -20.27
N GLU A 246 -11.52 -16.24 -21.51
CA GLU A 246 -10.84 -17.48 -21.90
C GLU A 246 -9.32 -17.35 -21.70
N PRO A 247 -8.61 -18.46 -21.40
CA PRO A 247 -7.17 -18.41 -21.11
C PRO A 247 -6.31 -17.76 -22.19
N ARG A 248 -6.62 -18.01 -23.46
CA ARG A 248 -5.93 -17.40 -24.60
C ARG A 248 -6.10 -15.87 -24.67
N SER A 249 -7.19 -15.34 -24.12
CA SER A 249 -7.52 -13.91 -24.16
C SER A 249 -6.96 -13.12 -22.98
N PHE A 250 -6.38 -13.79 -21.99
CA PHE A 250 -5.99 -13.20 -20.71
C PHE A 250 -5.13 -11.94 -20.84
N TRP A 251 -4.13 -11.94 -21.73
CA TRP A 251 -3.23 -10.79 -21.85
C TRP A 251 -3.81 -9.63 -22.66
N ALA A 252 -4.67 -9.91 -23.64
CA ALA A 252 -5.45 -8.88 -24.31
C ALA A 252 -6.43 -8.21 -23.33
N ALA A 253 -7.08 -9.00 -22.49
CA ALA A 253 -7.96 -8.52 -21.42
C ALA A 253 -7.18 -7.72 -20.36
N MET A 254 -6.01 -8.19 -19.93
CA MET A 254 -5.15 -7.45 -18.99
C MET A 254 -4.77 -6.08 -19.56
N HIS A 255 -4.33 -6.02 -20.81
CA HIS A 255 -4.03 -4.75 -21.47
C HIS A 255 -5.26 -3.83 -21.52
N HIS A 256 -6.40 -4.36 -21.95
CA HIS A 256 -7.66 -3.62 -22.06
C HIS A 256 -8.14 -3.06 -20.71
N TYR A 257 -8.28 -3.91 -19.70
CA TYR A 257 -8.83 -3.54 -18.39
C TYR A 257 -7.83 -2.82 -17.50
N THR A 258 -6.53 -2.89 -17.78
CA THR A 258 -5.54 -2.04 -17.08
C THR A 258 -5.74 -0.58 -17.45
N GLY A 259 -6.04 -0.28 -18.71
CA GLY A 259 -6.21 1.08 -19.20
C GLY A 259 -4.97 1.97 -18.98
N ASN A 260 -5.11 3.27 -18.79
CA ASN A 260 -6.37 4.02 -18.68
C ASN A 260 -7.15 4.11 -20.02
N LYS A 261 -8.36 4.72 -20.00
CA LYS A 261 -9.21 4.85 -21.20
C LYS A 261 -8.52 5.61 -22.34
N ASP A 262 -7.80 6.67 -22.01
CA ASP A 262 -7.16 7.56 -22.98
C ASP A 262 -5.92 6.89 -23.61
N HIS A 263 -5.11 6.22 -22.80
CA HIS A 263 -4.02 5.35 -23.22
C HIS A 263 -4.53 4.27 -24.18
N SER A 264 -5.56 3.53 -23.79
CA SER A 264 -6.17 2.49 -24.64
C SER A 264 -6.71 3.08 -25.95
N ALA A 265 -7.37 4.24 -25.91
CA ALA A 265 -7.93 4.88 -27.11
C ALA A 265 -6.83 5.27 -28.12
N LYS A 266 -5.72 5.84 -27.64
CA LYS A 266 -4.58 6.17 -28.50
C LYS A 266 -3.92 4.93 -29.10
N LEU A 267 -3.70 3.87 -28.31
CA LEU A 267 -3.14 2.61 -28.82
C LEU A 267 -4.05 1.94 -29.84
N VAL A 268 -5.37 1.91 -29.62
CA VAL A 268 -6.35 1.43 -30.61
C VAL A 268 -6.26 2.24 -31.91
N GLY A 269 -6.07 3.56 -31.81
CA GLY A 269 -5.83 4.42 -32.99
C GLY A 269 -4.57 4.03 -33.76
N ILE A 270 -3.47 3.73 -33.07
CA ILE A 270 -2.21 3.23 -33.68
C ILE A 270 -2.44 1.86 -34.32
N ALA A 271 -3.08 0.94 -33.60
CA ALA A 271 -3.36 -0.41 -34.08
C ALA A 271 -4.18 -0.40 -35.38
N LYS A 272 -5.24 0.43 -35.44
CA LYS A 272 -6.08 0.58 -36.63
C LYS A 272 -5.30 1.02 -37.86
N ARG A 273 -4.32 1.92 -37.72
CA ARG A 273 -3.43 2.35 -38.83
C ARG A 273 -2.52 1.23 -39.31
N LYS A 274 -2.18 0.28 -38.43
CA LYS A 274 -1.43 -0.94 -38.76
C LYS A 274 -2.32 -2.11 -39.23
N GLY A 275 -3.61 -1.87 -39.43
CA GLY A 275 -4.56 -2.92 -39.83
C GLY A 275 -4.85 -3.93 -38.73
N LEU A 276 -4.72 -3.55 -37.46
CA LEU A 276 -5.07 -4.37 -36.30
C LEU A 276 -6.32 -3.82 -35.62
N ASP A 277 -7.19 -4.72 -35.14
CA ASP A 277 -8.37 -4.37 -34.34
C ASP A 277 -8.28 -5.05 -32.98
N PHE A 278 -8.29 -4.25 -31.91
CA PHE A 278 -8.03 -4.71 -30.55
C PHE A 278 -9.33 -4.84 -29.77
N SER A 279 -9.45 -5.95 -29.04
CA SER A 279 -10.52 -6.18 -28.08
C SER A 279 -9.96 -6.83 -26.81
N GLU A 280 -10.78 -6.91 -25.77
CA GLU A 280 -10.52 -7.71 -24.57
C GLU A 280 -10.36 -9.21 -24.85
N CYS A 281 -10.93 -9.70 -25.96
CA CYS A 281 -10.89 -11.11 -26.33
C CYS A 281 -9.67 -11.49 -27.18
N GLY A 282 -8.95 -10.51 -27.75
CA GLY A 282 -7.84 -10.75 -28.68
C GLY A 282 -7.68 -9.63 -29.71
N ILE A 283 -6.77 -9.86 -30.65
CA ILE A 283 -6.40 -8.89 -31.69
C ILE A 283 -6.70 -9.48 -33.06
N ILE A 284 -7.44 -8.79 -33.91
CA ILE A 284 -7.80 -9.26 -35.26
C ILE A 284 -6.97 -8.50 -36.31
N LYS A 285 -6.36 -9.23 -37.24
CA LYS A 285 -5.67 -8.65 -38.40
C LYS A 285 -6.68 -8.36 -39.52
N LYS A 286 -6.88 -7.08 -39.83
CA LYS A 286 -7.73 -6.63 -40.94
C LYS A 286 -7.14 -7.13 -42.26
N GLY A 287 -8.02 -7.66 -43.12
CA GLY A 287 -7.64 -8.29 -44.39
C GLY A 287 -7.69 -9.82 -44.31
N SER A 288 -6.91 -10.44 -43.42
CA SER A 288 -6.93 -11.92 -43.25
C SER A 288 -8.05 -12.42 -42.35
N GLY A 289 -8.53 -11.60 -41.40
CA GLY A 289 -9.48 -12.03 -40.37
C GLY A 289 -8.86 -12.93 -39.31
N GLU A 290 -7.53 -13.10 -39.33
CA GLU A 290 -6.78 -13.92 -38.38
C GLU A 290 -6.85 -13.32 -36.97
N ALA A 291 -7.19 -14.15 -35.98
CA ALA A 291 -7.21 -13.79 -34.58
C ALA A 291 -5.88 -14.14 -33.91
N ILE A 292 -5.28 -13.15 -33.26
CA ILE A 292 -4.00 -13.22 -32.54
C ILE A 292 -4.30 -13.12 -31.04
N TYR A 293 -3.73 -14.05 -30.28
CA TYR A 293 -3.86 -14.17 -28.83
C TYR A 293 -2.47 -13.98 -28.19
N PRO A 294 -2.17 -12.78 -27.68
CA PRO A 294 -0.85 -12.48 -27.11
C PRO A 294 -0.53 -13.36 -25.89
N GLU A 295 0.70 -13.84 -25.82
CA GLU A 295 1.19 -14.64 -24.67
C GLU A 295 1.68 -13.77 -23.49
N SER A 296 1.75 -12.45 -23.69
CA SER A 296 2.04 -11.44 -22.67
C SER A 296 1.56 -10.05 -23.09
N GLU A 297 1.62 -9.06 -22.20
CA GLU A 297 1.37 -7.68 -22.61
C GLU A 297 2.52 -7.10 -23.45
N GLU A 298 3.77 -7.50 -23.22
CA GLU A 298 4.91 -7.12 -24.06
C GLU A 298 4.67 -7.57 -25.50
N ALA A 299 4.08 -8.74 -25.72
CA ALA A 299 3.68 -9.20 -27.04
C ALA A 299 2.62 -8.30 -27.70
N VAL A 300 1.72 -7.68 -26.91
CA VAL A 300 0.76 -6.68 -27.40
C VAL A 300 1.47 -5.45 -27.95
N TYR A 301 2.42 -4.88 -27.20
CA TYR A 301 3.17 -3.71 -27.66
C TYR A 301 4.11 -4.04 -28.83
N LYS A 302 4.67 -5.26 -28.86
CA LYS A 302 5.47 -5.73 -30.00
C LYS A 302 4.69 -5.76 -31.31
N LEU A 303 3.39 -6.12 -31.29
CA LEU A 303 2.53 -6.05 -32.48
C LEU A 303 2.31 -4.61 -32.98
N LEU A 304 2.52 -3.61 -32.13
CA LEU A 304 2.45 -2.19 -32.46
C LEU A 304 3.81 -1.61 -32.84
N ASP A 305 4.88 -2.43 -32.89
CA ASP A 305 6.27 -1.98 -33.03
C ASP A 305 6.66 -0.95 -31.96
N MET A 306 6.22 -1.18 -30.72
CA MET A 306 6.48 -0.31 -29.57
C MET A 306 7.17 -1.08 -28.44
N PRO A 307 8.04 -0.42 -27.66
CA PRO A 307 8.50 -0.97 -26.39
C PRO A 307 7.34 -1.13 -25.42
N PHE A 308 7.49 -2.05 -24.47
CA PHE A 308 6.49 -2.26 -23.42
C PHE A 308 6.37 -1.03 -22.52
N ILE A 309 5.13 -0.57 -22.33
CA ILE A 309 4.81 0.53 -21.41
C ILE A 309 4.29 -0.08 -20.12
N ILE A 310 5.04 0.11 -19.02
CA ILE A 310 4.64 -0.38 -17.70
C ILE A 310 3.27 0.21 -17.29
N PRO A 311 2.42 -0.53 -16.57
CA PRO A 311 1.09 -0.06 -16.16
C PRO A 311 1.07 1.32 -15.52
N GLU A 312 2.06 1.65 -14.69
CA GLU A 312 2.19 2.91 -13.97
C GLU A 312 2.25 4.14 -14.89
N LEU A 313 2.77 3.98 -16.10
CA LEU A 313 2.90 5.06 -17.09
C LEU A 313 1.66 5.25 -17.96
N ARG A 314 0.71 4.30 -17.97
CA ARG A 314 -0.45 4.26 -18.87
C ARG A 314 -1.54 5.27 -18.49
N GLU A 315 -1.19 6.55 -18.57
CA GLU A 315 -2.04 7.68 -18.16
C GLU A 315 -2.28 8.70 -19.27
N ASP A 316 -1.80 8.46 -20.49
CA ASP A 316 -1.82 9.39 -21.62
C ASP A 316 -1.18 10.76 -21.31
N LYS A 317 0.06 10.72 -20.81
CA LYS A 317 0.86 11.89 -20.44
C LYS A 317 2.21 11.92 -21.18
N GLY A 318 2.23 11.42 -22.41
CA GLY A 318 3.40 11.41 -23.28
C GLY A 318 4.11 10.05 -23.40
N GLU A 319 3.64 9.01 -22.69
CA GLU A 319 4.28 7.68 -22.66
C GLU A 319 4.20 6.97 -24.01
N ILE A 320 3.13 7.22 -24.78
CA ILE A 320 2.93 6.62 -26.10
C ILE A 320 3.90 7.25 -27.09
N GLU A 321 3.99 8.58 -27.11
CA GLU A 321 4.94 9.32 -27.93
C GLU A 321 6.38 8.93 -27.56
N ALA A 322 6.67 8.82 -26.26
CA ALA A 322 7.98 8.36 -25.79
C ALA A 322 8.31 6.93 -26.25
N ALA A 323 7.32 6.03 -26.24
CA ALA A 323 7.50 4.67 -26.71
C ALA A 323 7.76 4.60 -28.22
N VAL A 324 7.00 5.33 -29.03
CA VAL A 324 7.19 5.39 -30.49
C VAL A 324 8.58 5.95 -30.85
N GLU A 325 9.04 6.94 -30.11
CA GLU A 325 10.35 7.58 -30.33
C GLU A 325 11.51 6.83 -29.65
N GLY A 326 11.26 5.72 -28.95
CA GLY A 326 12.31 4.94 -28.28
C GLY A 326 12.96 5.64 -27.08
N ARG A 327 12.24 6.55 -26.41
CA ARG A 327 12.71 7.39 -25.30
C ARG A 327 11.94 7.17 -23.99
N LEU A 328 11.36 5.99 -23.79
CA LEU A 328 10.78 5.64 -22.48
C LEU A 328 11.88 5.65 -21.39
N PRO A 329 11.58 6.13 -20.18
CA PRO A 329 12.51 6.05 -19.07
C PRO A 329 12.71 4.59 -18.64
N GLU A 330 13.90 4.27 -18.13
CA GLU A 330 14.15 3.03 -17.40
C GLU A 330 13.63 3.19 -15.95
N PRO A 331 12.47 2.59 -15.61
CA PRO A 331 11.79 2.93 -14.37
C PRO A 331 12.60 2.45 -13.17
N ILE A 332 12.71 3.29 -12.13
CA ILE A 332 13.30 2.88 -10.85
C ILE A 332 12.60 1.64 -10.27
N GLU A 333 13.38 0.72 -9.70
CA GLU A 333 12.89 -0.48 -9.04
C GLU A 333 13.11 -0.43 -7.53
N LEU A 334 12.33 -1.21 -6.77
CA LEU A 334 12.49 -1.28 -5.30
C LEU A 334 13.90 -1.76 -4.91
N THR A 335 14.49 -2.65 -5.71
CA THR A 335 15.85 -3.17 -5.50
C THR A 335 16.95 -2.14 -5.77
N ASP A 336 16.64 -0.99 -6.38
CA ASP A 336 17.60 0.09 -6.53
C ASP A 336 17.81 0.88 -5.24
N ILE A 337 16.87 0.81 -4.30
CA ILE A 337 16.90 1.55 -3.04
C ILE A 337 17.90 0.90 -2.07
N LYS A 338 18.90 1.68 -1.66
CA LYS A 338 19.96 1.26 -0.73
C LYS A 338 19.73 1.71 0.71
N GLY A 339 18.75 2.57 0.96
CA GLY A 339 18.41 2.96 2.32
C GLY A 339 17.31 4.01 2.41
N ASP A 340 16.82 4.19 3.63
CA ASP A 340 15.77 5.14 3.99
C ASP A 340 16.38 6.31 4.77
N LEU A 341 16.03 7.54 4.39
CA LEU A 341 16.60 8.75 4.98
C LEU A 341 15.64 9.47 5.92
N HIS A 342 14.43 8.95 6.15
CA HIS A 342 13.45 9.55 7.08
C HIS A 342 12.76 8.47 7.91
N VAL A 343 13.30 8.20 9.09
CA VAL A 343 12.77 7.21 10.04
C VAL A 343 12.80 7.76 11.45
N HIS A 344 11.71 7.58 12.17
CA HIS A 344 11.50 8.04 13.55
C HIS A 344 11.67 6.88 14.53
N SER A 345 12.26 7.17 15.68
CA SER A 345 12.55 6.21 16.74
C SER A 345 11.73 6.51 18.00
N ASP A 346 11.93 5.71 19.05
CA ASP A 346 11.35 5.94 20.37
C ASP A 346 11.87 7.21 21.08
N TRP A 347 12.80 7.95 20.45
CA TRP A 347 13.28 9.24 20.93
C TRP A 347 12.28 10.39 20.64
N SER A 348 11.53 10.39 19.53
CA SER A 348 10.35 11.24 19.35
C SER A 348 9.06 10.43 19.52
N ASP A 349 8.43 10.03 18.42
CA ASP A 349 7.08 9.48 18.33
C ASP A 349 7.01 8.18 17.52
N GLY A 350 8.17 7.66 17.14
CA GLY A 350 8.32 6.24 16.82
C GLY A 350 8.14 5.36 18.06
N ILE A 351 7.94 4.07 17.83
CA ILE A 351 7.76 3.06 18.89
C ILE A 351 8.95 2.11 19.05
N ASN A 352 9.91 2.17 18.12
CA ASN A 352 11.03 1.25 18.07
C ASN A 352 12.34 1.94 18.42
N SER A 353 13.23 1.20 19.08
CA SER A 353 14.57 1.69 19.35
C SER A 353 15.39 1.83 18.06
N ILE A 354 16.40 2.70 18.08
CA ILE A 354 17.33 2.88 16.95
C ILE A 354 18.01 1.56 16.56
N GLU A 355 18.34 0.71 17.54
CA GLU A 355 18.93 -0.60 17.30
C GLU A 355 17.98 -1.54 16.53
N GLU A 356 16.72 -1.62 16.95
CA GLU A 356 15.70 -2.42 16.24
C GLU A 356 15.50 -1.95 14.80
N ILE A 357 15.46 -0.64 14.58
CA ILE A 357 15.35 -0.03 13.25
C ILE A 357 16.55 -0.40 12.38
N ALA A 358 17.77 -0.25 12.91
CA ALA A 358 19.00 -0.57 12.19
C ALA A 358 19.08 -2.06 11.80
N ILE A 359 18.76 -2.96 12.73
CA ILE A 359 18.71 -4.41 12.47
C ILE A 359 17.69 -4.71 11.39
N ARG A 360 16.48 -4.14 11.49
CA ARG A 360 15.42 -4.37 10.50
C ARG A 360 15.80 -3.87 9.12
N ALA A 361 16.38 -2.68 9.02
CA ALA A 361 16.85 -2.09 7.76
C ALA A 361 17.97 -2.94 7.13
N ARG A 362 18.93 -3.43 7.93
CA ARG A 362 19.97 -4.35 7.47
C ARG A 362 19.38 -5.64 6.92
N ASP A 363 18.42 -6.22 7.61
CA ASP A 363 17.76 -7.48 7.20
C ASP A 363 16.90 -7.29 5.93
N MET A 364 16.53 -6.05 5.60
CA MET A 364 15.90 -5.67 4.32
C MET A 364 16.91 -5.45 3.19
N GLY A 365 18.22 -5.50 3.48
CA GLY A 365 19.30 -5.32 2.51
C GLY A 365 19.75 -3.87 2.32
N TYR A 366 19.38 -2.94 3.21
CA TYR A 366 19.85 -1.56 3.16
C TYR A 366 21.30 -1.41 3.61
N GLU A 367 22.04 -0.55 2.91
CA GLU A 367 23.39 -0.09 3.26
C GLU A 367 23.36 0.95 4.37
N TYR A 368 22.27 1.74 4.45
CA TYR A 368 22.12 2.80 5.44
C TYR A 368 20.67 3.03 5.85
N VAL A 369 20.51 3.64 7.03
CA VAL A 369 19.25 4.19 7.52
C VAL A 369 19.52 5.48 8.29
N ALA A 370 18.74 6.53 8.06
CA ALA A 370 18.83 7.75 8.86
C ALA A 370 17.77 7.77 9.95
N ILE A 371 18.19 8.16 11.15
CA ILE A 371 17.29 8.47 12.26
C ILE A 371 17.06 9.96 12.26
N THR A 372 15.82 10.39 12.05
CA THR A 372 15.43 11.78 11.82
C THR A 372 14.23 12.14 12.71
N ASP A 373 14.35 11.88 14.00
CA ASP A 373 13.32 12.24 14.98
C ASP A 373 13.01 13.76 14.93
N HIS A 374 11.81 14.14 15.39
CA HIS A 374 11.34 15.52 15.32
C HIS A 374 12.07 16.50 16.26
N SER A 375 12.13 17.77 15.89
CA SER A 375 12.66 18.86 16.73
C SER A 375 11.68 19.39 17.79
N LYS A 376 12.21 20.11 18.80
CA LYS A 376 11.55 20.53 20.05
C LYS A 376 10.19 21.24 19.91
N SER A 377 9.93 21.96 18.82
CA SER A 377 8.67 22.67 18.62
C SER A 377 7.49 21.71 18.43
N LEU A 378 7.72 20.48 17.96
CA LEU A 378 6.68 19.46 17.85
C LEU A 378 6.49 18.69 19.17
N LYS A 379 6.01 19.40 20.19
CA LYS A 379 5.81 18.85 21.55
C LYS A 379 4.93 17.59 21.60
N VAL A 380 3.92 17.52 20.74
CA VAL A 380 3.01 16.36 20.64
C VAL A 380 3.74 15.08 20.22
N ALA A 381 4.88 15.22 19.55
CA ALA A 381 5.74 14.12 19.12
C ALA A 381 6.94 13.91 20.07
N ARG A 382 6.98 14.56 21.24
CA ARG A 382 8.12 14.52 22.15
C ARG A 382 9.44 14.93 21.48
N GLY A 383 9.38 15.92 20.58
CA GLY A 383 10.54 16.39 19.82
C GLY A 383 11.76 16.70 20.68
N LEU A 384 12.94 16.47 20.12
CA LEU A 384 14.21 16.57 20.81
C LEU A 384 14.63 18.04 20.91
N ASP A 385 15.15 18.42 22.08
CA ASP A 385 15.95 19.62 22.23
C ASP A 385 17.41 19.32 21.85
N GLU A 386 18.26 20.35 21.87
CA GLU A 386 19.67 20.28 21.49
C GLU A 386 20.43 19.24 22.32
N GLU A 387 20.20 19.19 23.64
CA GLU A 387 20.87 18.25 24.54
C GLU A 387 20.47 16.80 24.24
N ARG A 388 19.17 16.54 24.03
CA ARG A 388 18.66 15.21 23.66
C ARG A 388 19.18 14.78 22.30
N LEU A 389 19.20 15.67 21.32
CA LEU A 389 19.75 15.38 19.99
C LEU A 389 21.23 14.98 20.06
N MET A 390 22.06 15.73 20.79
CA MET A 390 23.48 15.39 20.91
C MET A 390 23.70 14.05 21.65
N ARG A 391 22.85 13.69 22.62
CA ARG A 391 22.89 12.36 23.23
C ARG A 391 22.51 11.25 22.25
N GLN A 392 21.53 11.49 21.39
CA GLN A 392 21.15 10.54 20.34
C GLN A 392 22.29 10.36 19.33
N VAL A 393 22.97 11.44 18.94
CA VAL A 393 24.17 11.39 18.08
C VAL A 393 25.25 10.50 18.69
N GLU A 394 25.55 10.64 19.98
CA GLU A 394 26.53 9.78 20.66
C GLU A 394 26.08 8.32 20.76
N LEU A 395 24.79 8.07 20.96
CA LEU A 395 24.23 6.71 20.89
C LEU A 395 24.40 6.11 19.50
N ILE A 396 24.09 6.85 18.43
CA ILE A 396 24.25 6.39 17.04
C ILE A 396 25.72 6.09 16.73
N LYS A 397 26.66 6.92 17.19
CA LYS A 397 28.11 6.64 17.07
C LYS A 397 28.49 5.34 17.78
N LYS A 398 27.93 5.08 18.96
CA LYS A 398 28.14 3.81 19.68
C LYS A 398 27.57 2.62 18.89
N LEU A 399 26.31 2.71 18.45
CA LEU A 399 25.65 1.64 17.70
C LEU A 399 26.35 1.33 16.38
N ASN A 400 26.87 2.33 15.68
CA ASN A 400 27.69 2.13 14.47
C ASN A 400 29.00 1.35 14.72
N ARG A 401 29.50 1.29 15.96
CA ARG A 401 30.66 0.43 16.33
C ARG A 401 30.24 -1.00 16.65
N GLU A 402 29.00 -1.20 17.09
CA GLU A 402 28.48 -2.48 17.57
C GLU A 402 27.73 -3.25 16.48
N ILE A 403 27.02 -2.55 15.59
CA ILE A 403 26.20 -3.10 14.52
C ILE A 403 26.98 -3.04 13.21
N THR A 404 27.26 -4.20 12.63
CA THR A 404 27.91 -4.32 11.31
C THR A 404 26.89 -4.56 10.20
N GLY A 405 27.24 -4.17 8.97
CA GLY A 405 26.43 -4.44 7.77
C GLY A 405 25.39 -3.39 7.43
N ILE A 406 25.27 -2.32 8.24
CA ILE A 406 24.47 -1.14 7.95
C ILE A 406 25.11 0.09 8.60
N LYS A 407 25.02 1.25 7.95
CA LYS A 407 25.39 2.55 8.52
C LYS A 407 24.14 3.27 9.04
N ILE A 408 24.15 3.62 10.33
CA ILE A 408 23.14 4.51 10.90
C ILE A 408 23.62 5.95 10.71
N LEU A 409 22.82 6.76 10.02
CA LEU A 409 23.07 8.19 9.81
C LEU A 409 22.38 9.00 10.91
N THR A 410 23.11 9.98 11.44
CA THR A 410 22.57 10.96 12.38
C THR A 410 21.74 11.99 11.62
N GLY A 411 20.53 12.28 12.08
CA GLY A 411 19.70 13.26 11.42
C GLY A 411 18.62 13.85 12.30
N ILE A 412 17.84 14.75 11.70
CA ILE A 412 16.71 15.41 12.34
C ILE A 412 15.66 15.74 11.29
N GLU A 413 14.38 15.64 11.65
CA GLU A 413 13.34 16.40 10.99
C GLU A 413 13.11 17.71 11.76
N VAL A 414 13.74 18.79 11.29
CA VAL A 414 13.64 20.12 11.87
C VAL A 414 12.38 20.83 11.39
N ASP A 415 11.57 21.34 12.32
CA ASP A 415 10.39 22.12 11.97
C ASP A 415 10.78 23.46 11.34
N ILE A 416 10.12 23.82 10.24
CA ILE A 416 10.15 25.15 9.67
C ILE A 416 9.09 25.96 10.41
N LEU A 417 9.50 26.91 11.24
CA LEU A 417 8.61 27.66 12.13
C LEU A 417 7.72 28.65 11.35
N THR A 418 6.68 29.16 12.02
CA THR A 418 5.71 30.11 11.43
C THR A 418 6.30 31.48 11.09
N ASN A 419 7.52 31.76 11.58
CA ASN A 419 8.30 32.97 11.30
C ASN A 419 9.41 32.76 10.26
N ASP A 420 9.41 31.62 9.54
CA ASP A 420 10.35 31.29 8.45
C ASP A 420 11.74 30.85 8.94
N LEU A 421 11.96 30.73 10.26
CA LEU A 421 13.19 30.18 10.85
C LEU A 421 13.10 28.66 11.00
N LEU A 422 14.24 28.00 11.11
CA LEU A 422 14.33 26.60 11.54
C LEU A 422 14.28 26.51 13.06
N ASP A 423 13.81 25.38 13.57
CA ASP A 423 13.70 25.13 15.01
C ASP A 423 15.05 24.90 15.72
N PHE A 424 16.14 24.79 14.96
CA PHE A 424 17.51 24.71 15.46
C PHE A 424 18.44 25.69 14.74
N ASP A 425 19.47 26.12 15.47
CA ASP A 425 20.55 26.94 14.91
C ASP A 425 21.53 26.10 14.08
N ASP A 426 22.23 26.78 13.16
CA ASP A 426 23.23 26.21 12.25
C ASP A 426 24.32 25.40 12.96
N ASP A 427 24.73 25.82 14.16
CA ASP A 427 25.75 25.14 14.97
C ASP A 427 25.32 23.73 15.40
N ILE A 428 24.02 23.46 15.47
CA ILE A 428 23.48 22.13 15.74
C ILE A 428 23.33 21.35 14.43
N LEU A 429 22.75 21.99 13.39
CA LEU A 429 22.47 21.34 12.12
C LEU A 429 23.73 20.83 11.41
N LYS A 430 24.86 21.55 11.54
CA LYS A 430 26.14 21.17 10.92
C LYS A 430 26.69 19.82 11.39
N GLU A 431 26.35 19.38 12.60
CA GLU A 431 26.88 18.17 13.23
C GLU A 431 26.17 16.88 12.74
N LEU A 432 25.04 17.01 12.04
CA LEU A 432 24.19 15.88 11.61
C LEU A 432 24.52 15.43 10.19
N ASP A 433 24.46 14.12 9.91
CA ASP A 433 24.69 13.57 8.56
C ASP A 433 23.59 13.99 7.57
N VAL A 434 22.34 14.09 8.00
CA VAL A 434 21.19 14.51 7.18
C VAL A 434 20.25 15.43 7.94
N VAL A 435 19.86 16.54 7.30
CA VAL A 435 18.84 17.47 7.84
C VAL A 435 17.65 17.51 6.90
N ILE A 436 16.50 17.14 7.46
CA ILE A 436 15.19 17.22 6.81
C ILE A 436 14.45 18.42 7.39
N ALA A 437 13.91 19.29 6.55
CA ALA A 437 13.06 20.39 6.98
C ALA A 437 11.62 20.20 6.50
N SER A 438 10.63 20.49 7.35
CA SER A 438 9.23 20.39 6.98
C SER A 438 8.32 21.31 7.81
N ILE A 439 7.10 21.54 7.33
CA ILE A 439 6.09 22.35 8.04
C ILE A 439 5.15 21.42 8.81
N HIS A 440 5.05 21.60 10.13
CA HIS A 440 4.06 20.90 10.98
C HIS A 440 2.98 21.80 11.59
N SER A 441 3.09 23.12 11.40
CA SER A 441 2.19 24.09 12.01
C SER A 441 1.90 25.28 11.08
N GLY A 442 0.81 25.99 11.34
CA GLY A 442 0.44 27.17 10.55
C GLY A 442 -0.06 26.87 9.13
N PHE A 443 -0.64 25.69 8.89
CA PHE A 443 -1.12 25.24 7.56
C PHE A 443 -2.14 26.16 6.86
N LYS A 444 -2.73 27.11 7.59
CA LYS A 444 -3.73 28.06 7.09
C LYS A 444 -3.17 29.46 6.81
N GLN A 445 -1.85 29.64 6.92
CA GLN A 445 -1.21 30.87 6.47
C GLN A 445 -1.40 31.04 4.96
N ASP A 446 -1.27 32.28 4.48
CA ASP A 446 -1.41 32.58 3.06
C ASP A 446 -0.31 31.91 2.21
N ARG A 447 -0.59 31.79 0.92
CA ARG A 447 0.29 31.14 -0.07
C ARG A 447 1.70 31.68 -0.07
N GLU A 448 1.85 33.01 -0.03
CA GLU A 448 3.15 33.67 -0.10
C GLU A 448 3.97 33.35 1.15
N LYS A 449 3.35 33.39 2.32
CA LYS A 449 3.98 33.05 3.60
C LYS A 449 4.42 31.60 3.65
N LEU A 450 3.56 30.64 3.29
CA LEU A 450 3.91 29.21 3.31
C LEU A 450 5.01 28.88 2.30
N THR A 451 4.94 29.47 1.11
CA THR A 451 5.99 29.31 0.09
C THR A 451 7.32 29.86 0.59
N ARG A 452 7.31 31.06 1.19
CA ARG A 452 8.53 31.69 1.73
C ARG A 452 9.16 30.86 2.84
N ARG A 453 8.37 30.25 3.73
CA ARG A 453 8.87 29.33 4.77
C ARG A 453 9.73 28.21 4.17
N ILE A 454 9.19 27.53 3.16
CA ILE A 454 9.89 26.42 2.49
C ILE A 454 11.14 26.91 1.75
N VAL A 455 11.02 28.02 1.02
CA VAL A 455 12.14 28.64 0.29
C VAL A 455 13.26 29.07 1.25
N SER A 456 12.93 29.67 2.39
CA SER A 456 13.92 30.07 3.40
C SER A 456 14.67 28.86 3.95
N ALA A 457 13.99 27.73 4.19
CA ALA A 457 14.65 26.50 4.63
C ALA A 457 15.64 25.96 3.59
N MET A 458 15.30 25.99 2.29
CA MET A 458 16.20 25.55 1.20
C MET A 458 17.48 26.40 1.06
N HIS A 459 17.47 27.64 1.53
CA HIS A 459 18.66 28.49 1.51
C HIS A 459 19.61 28.26 2.70
N ASN A 460 19.20 27.46 3.69
CA ASN A 460 20.08 27.06 4.77
C ASN A 460 21.08 26.00 4.24
N PRO A 461 22.40 26.20 4.39
CA PRO A 461 23.41 25.33 3.79
C PRO A 461 23.46 23.92 4.39
N TYR A 462 22.78 23.70 5.52
CA TYR A 462 22.72 22.41 6.19
C TYR A 462 21.46 21.61 5.87
N VAL A 463 20.41 22.24 5.33
CA VAL A 463 19.18 21.54 4.93
C VAL A 463 19.43 20.74 3.66
N ASN A 464 19.25 19.42 3.73
CA ASN A 464 19.43 18.53 2.59
C ASN A 464 18.10 18.23 1.89
N ILE A 465 17.02 18.04 2.65
CA ILE A 465 15.74 17.51 2.16
C ILE A 465 14.60 18.39 2.64
N ILE A 466 13.64 18.70 1.76
CA ILE A 466 12.30 19.14 2.18
C ILE A 466 11.37 17.94 2.21
N ALA A 467 10.90 17.55 3.41
CA ALA A 467 9.98 16.42 3.59
C ALA A 467 8.54 16.80 3.29
N HIS A 468 7.80 15.85 2.71
CA HIS A 468 6.39 15.94 2.32
C HIS A 468 5.93 17.39 2.01
N PRO A 469 6.40 17.97 0.88
CA PRO A 469 6.43 19.42 0.67
C PRO A 469 5.07 20.10 0.49
N THR A 470 3.97 19.34 0.41
CA THR A 470 2.61 19.89 0.36
C THR A 470 1.82 19.65 1.65
N GLY A 471 2.36 18.80 2.53
CA GLY A 471 1.75 18.41 3.80
C GLY A 471 0.39 17.72 3.65
N ARG A 472 0.05 17.24 2.46
CA ARG A 472 -1.24 16.59 2.22
C ARG A 472 -1.39 15.28 3.01
N MET A 473 -2.63 14.94 3.34
CA MET A 473 -3.02 13.64 3.89
C MET A 473 -4.25 13.14 3.11
N LEU A 474 -4.07 12.12 2.28
CA LEU A 474 -5.05 11.59 1.34
C LEU A 474 -6.38 11.18 2.01
N GLY A 475 -7.43 11.95 1.74
CA GLY A 475 -8.78 11.77 2.29
C GLY A 475 -8.99 12.41 3.67
N ARG A 476 -8.02 13.17 4.18
CA ARG A 476 -8.11 13.86 5.48
C ARG A 476 -7.77 15.34 5.43
N ARG A 477 -6.69 15.69 4.74
CA ARG A 477 -6.15 17.06 4.66
C ARG A 477 -5.69 17.32 3.23
N ASP A 478 -6.28 18.33 2.61
CA ASP A 478 -5.79 18.83 1.32
C ASP A 478 -4.37 19.40 1.48
N PRO A 479 -3.57 19.45 0.40
CA PRO A 479 -2.34 20.23 0.36
C PRO A 479 -2.54 21.63 0.97
N TYR A 480 -1.56 22.11 1.74
CA TYR A 480 -1.56 23.53 2.10
C TYR A 480 -1.28 24.39 0.85
N ASP A 481 -1.75 25.64 0.85
CA ASP A 481 -1.63 26.53 -0.32
C ASP A 481 -0.19 27.01 -0.45
N VAL A 482 0.58 26.42 -1.37
CA VAL A 482 1.98 26.80 -1.68
C VAL A 482 2.18 26.93 -3.17
N ASP A 483 3.13 27.77 -3.55
CA ASP A 483 3.60 27.85 -4.92
C ASP A 483 4.64 26.77 -5.20
N VAL A 484 4.16 25.62 -5.68
CA VAL A 484 5.02 24.48 -5.99
C VAL A 484 6.03 24.80 -7.08
N ASP A 485 5.74 25.71 -8.00
CA ASP A 485 6.65 26.06 -9.09
C ASP A 485 7.87 26.82 -8.56
N VAL A 486 7.63 27.72 -7.60
CA VAL A 486 8.70 28.40 -6.87
C VAL A 486 9.52 27.41 -6.04
N ILE A 487 8.88 26.47 -5.34
CA ILE A 487 9.55 25.43 -4.54
C ILE A 487 10.45 24.57 -5.42
N LEU A 488 9.92 24.08 -6.54
CA LEU A 488 10.65 23.25 -7.50
C LEU A 488 11.86 23.98 -8.08
N LYS A 489 11.68 25.24 -8.49
CA LYS A 489 12.77 26.07 -9.02
C LYS A 489 13.85 26.33 -7.95
N THR A 490 13.45 26.65 -6.73
CA THR A 490 14.38 26.91 -5.62
C THR A 490 15.16 25.64 -5.25
N ALA A 491 14.51 24.47 -5.27
CA ALA A 491 15.18 23.18 -5.05
C ALA A 491 16.29 22.93 -6.08
N ALA A 492 16.02 23.25 -7.36
CA ALA A 492 17.03 23.15 -8.42
C ALA A 492 18.21 24.14 -8.22
N GLU A 493 17.92 25.37 -7.80
CA GLU A 493 18.93 26.41 -7.57
C GLU A 493 19.82 26.11 -6.35
N THR A 494 19.24 25.55 -5.30
CA THR A 494 19.92 25.25 -4.02
C THR A 494 20.50 23.85 -3.95
N ASN A 495 20.18 22.98 -4.92
CA ASN A 495 20.42 21.54 -4.88
C ASN A 495 19.76 20.84 -3.67
N THR A 496 18.69 21.41 -3.12
CA THR A 496 17.91 20.77 -2.06
C THR A 496 17.07 19.63 -2.65
N PHE A 497 17.11 18.45 -2.03
CA PHE A 497 16.32 17.30 -2.45
C PHE A 497 14.86 17.45 -2.02
N LEU A 498 13.94 16.95 -2.85
CA LEU A 498 12.52 16.92 -2.51
C LEU A 498 12.06 15.50 -2.23
N GLU A 499 11.30 15.34 -1.14
CA GLU A 499 10.82 14.03 -0.72
C GLU A 499 9.62 13.54 -1.52
N ILE A 500 9.63 12.25 -1.83
CA ILE A 500 8.48 11.40 -2.13
C ILE A 500 8.25 10.55 -0.87
N ASN A 501 7.36 11.01 -0.02
CA ASN A 501 7.01 10.37 1.22
C ASN A 501 6.12 9.16 0.93
N SER A 502 6.60 7.98 1.31
CA SER A 502 6.00 6.69 0.97
C SER A 502 4.88 6.28 1.92
N SER A 503 4.57 7.07 2.95
CA SER A 503 3.42 6.78 3.81
C SER A 503 2.16 6.66 2.92
N PRO A 504 1.38 5.58 3.02
CA PRO A 504 0.27 5.32 2.11
C PRO A 504 -0.82 6.41 2.11
N ASP A 505 -0.92 7.17 3.18
CA ASP A 505 -1.85 8.28 3.35
C ASP A 505 -1.24 9.66 3.03
N ARG A 506 0.04 9.74 2.64
CA ARG A 506 0.70 10.97 2.16
C ARG A 506 0.97 10.92 0.66
N LEU A 507 1.85 10.00 0.25
CA LEU A 507 2.38 9.88 -1.12
C LEU A 507 2.89 11.22 -1.68
N ASP A 508 3.59 12.01 -0.87
CA ASP A 508 3.88 13.43 -1.12
C ASP A 508 5.38 13.68 -1.26
N LEU A 509 5.91 14.15 -2.38
CA LEU A 509 5.25 14.66 -3.59
C LEU A 509 4.53 13.59 -4.41
N ASN A 510 3.44 14.00 -5.06
CA ASN A 510 2.69 13.13 -5.99
C ASN A 510 3.45 12.91 -7.31
N ASP A 511 2.93 11.99 -8.13
CA ASP A 511 3.53 11.59 -9.41
C ASP A 511 3.64 12.75 -10.42
N HIS A 512 2.64 13.62 -10.48
CA HIS A 512 2.63 14.78 -11.36
C HIS A 512 3.74 15.78 -11.02
N LEU A 513 3.88 16.12 -9.75
CA LEU A 513 4.90 17.05 -9.25
C LEU A 513 6.28 16.42 -9.33
N THR A 514 6.39 15.12 -9.08
CA THR A 514 7.62 14.35 -9.26
C THR A 514 8.11 14.40 -10.71
N LYS A 515 7.22 14.20 -11.69
CA LYS A 515 7.58 14.33 -13.11
C LYS A 515 8.07 15.74 -13.43
N LYS A 516 7.39 16.77 -12.93
CA LYS A 516 7.79 18.17 -13.11
C LYS A 516 9.16 18.46 -12.49
N ALA A 517 9.43 17.93 -11.30
CA ALA A 517 10.72 18.02 -10.61
C ALA A 517 11.86 17.43 -11.47
N LYS A 518 11.63 16.26 -12.07
CA LYS A 518 12.58 15.63 -13.01
C LYS A 518 12.84 16.50 -14.23
N GLU A 519 11.81 17.07 -14.84
CA GLU A 519 11.93 17.91 -16.06
C GLU A 519 12.80 19.15 -15.84
N ILE A 520 12.87 19.66 -14.61
CA ILE A 520 13.73 20.81 -14.25
C ILE A 520 15.06 20.41 -13.59
N GLY A 521 15.34 19.11 -13.46
CA GLY A 521 16.59 18.58 -12.93
C GLY A 521 16.70 18.47 -11.40
N VAL A 522 15.59 18.59 -10.66
CA VAL A 522 15.59 18.36 -9.20
C VAL A 522 15.76 16.86 -8.91
N LYS A 523 16.69 16.55 -8.00
CA LYS A 523 16.87 15.21 -7.48
C LYS A 523 15.87 14.93 -6.36
N MET A 524 15.37 13.70 -6.36
CA MET A 524 14.33 13.26 -5.43
C MET A 524 14.91 12.35 -4.35
N VAL A 525 14.22 12.26 -3.23
CA VAL A 525 14.47 11.28 -2.17
C VAL A 525 13.18 10.52 -1.85
N ILE A 526 13.23 9.20 -1.79
CA ILE A 526 12.09 8.35 -1.46
C ILE A 526 12.29 7.83 -0.05
N ASN A 527 11.36 8.16 0.84
CA ASN A 527 11.49 7.93 2.26
C ASN A 527 10.19 7.40 2.83
N THR A 528 10.22 6.63 3.92
CA THR A 528 8.99 6.03 4.46
C THR A 528 8.30 6.82 5.55
N ASP A 529 9.00 7.76 6.21
CA ASP A 529 8.48 8.49 7.37
C ASP A 529 7.94 7.50 8.42
N SER A 530 8.77 6.48 8.68
CA SER A 530 8.36 5.31 9.45
C SER A 530 8.47 5.56 10.94
N HIS A 531 7.41 5.21 11.64
CA HIS A 531 7.31 5.28 13.10
C HIS A 531 7.23 3.89 13.75
N GLU A 532 7.25 2.83 12.93
CA GLU A 532 7.25 1.42 13.34
C GLU A 532 7.99 0.57 12.30
N LEU A 533 8.57 -0.58 12.70
CA LEU A 533 9.37 -1.44 11.81
C LEU A 533 8.62 -1.90 10.55
N GLU A 534 7.32 -2.14 10.65
CA GLU A 534 6.51 -2.54 9.50
C GLU A 534 6.35 -1.42 8.48
N GLY A 535 6.42 -0.15 8.92
CA GLY A 535 6.38 1.02 8.06
C GLY A 535 7.53 1.09 7.06
N LEU A 536 8.69 0.48 7.36
CA LEU A 536 9.84 0.45 6.44
C LEU A 536 9.50 -0.24 5.11
N LYS A 537 8.51 -1.16 5.12
CA LYS A 537 8.03 -1.84 3.90
C LYS A 537 7.24 -0.90 2.98
N ASP A 538 6.88 0.29 3.45
CA ASP A 538 6.12 1.27 2.67
C ASP A 538 6.95 1.88 1.53
N MET A 539 8.28 1.69 1.50
CA MET A 539 9.18 2.19 0.44
C MET A 539 8.64 1.88 -0.97
N ARG A 540 7.99 0.71 -1.13
CA ARG A 540 7.34 0.32 -2.39
C ARG A 540 6.34 1.35 -2.93
N TYR A 541 5.62 2.05 -2.05
CA TYR A 541 4.63 3.05 -2.46
C TYR A 541 5.29 4.29 -3.05
N GLY A 542 6.36 4.78 -2.44
CA GLY A 542 7.14 5.89 -2.98
C GLY A 542 7.84 5.52 -4.28
N VAL A 543 8.35 4.29 -4.40
CA VAL A 543 8.88 3.76 -5.68
C VAL A 543 7.80 3.74 -6.76
N TRP A 544 6.56 3.34 -6.45
CA TRP A 544 5.47 3.41 -7.43
C TRP A 544 5.12 4.85 -7.84
N VAL A 545 5.14 5.80 -6.91
CA VAL A 545 4.98 7.23 -7.24
C VAL A 545 6.12 7.71 -8.13
N ALA A 546 7.36 7.35 -7.83
CA ALA A 546 8.54 7.67 -8.64
C ALA A 546 8.43 7.11 -10.07
N ARG A 547 8.00 5.85 -10.22
CA ARG A 547 7.74 5.22 -11.53
C ARG A 547 6.66 5.96 -12.31
N ARG A 548 5.54 6.30 -11.67
CA ARG A 548 4.47 7.12 -12.28
C ARG A 548 4.95 8.54 -12.63
N GLY A 549 5.92 9.06 -11.87
CA GLY A 549 6.64 10.32 -12.10
C GLY A 549 7.78 10.22 -13.10
N TRP A 550 7.92 9.09 -13.80
CA TRP A 550 8.94 8.84 -14.83
C TRP A 550 10.38 8.84 -14.30
N LEU A 551 10.59 8.68 -12.99
CA LEU A 551 11.92 8.68 -12.42
C LEU A 551 12.70 7.42 -12.78
N GLU A 552 13.98 7.63 -13.08
CA GLU A 552 14.98 6.60 -13.25
C GLU A 552 15.87 6.56 -12.01
N LYS A 553 16.70 5.52 -11.87
CA LYS A 553 17.66 5.38 -10.76
C LYS A 553 18.46 6.67 -10.49
N ARG A 554 18.97 7.29 -11.55
CA ARG A 554 19.79 8.51 -11.48
C ARG A 554 19.07 9.72 -10.89
N ASP A 555 17.74 9.72 -10.82
CA ASP A 555 16.94 10.84 -10.34
C ASP A 555 16.72 10.79 -8.82
N VAL A 556 17.06 9.66 -8.17
CA VAL A 556 16.75 9.40 -6.76
C VAL A 556 18.02 9.11 -5.96
N ILE A 557 18.27 9.87 -4.90
CA ILE A 557 19.51 9.76 -4.10
C ILE A 557 19.59 8.49 -3.27
N ASN A 558 18.46 7.86 -2.93
CA ASN A 558 18.43 6.58 -2.20
C ASN A 558 19.06 5.43 -2.99
N THR A 559 19.39 5.65 -4.26
CA THR A 559 20.04 4.65 -5.12
C THR A 559 21.55 4.71 -5.10
N LEU A 560 22.12 5.73 -4.44
CA LEU A 560 23.55 5.95 -4.34
C LEU A 560 24.16 5.03 -3.28
N PRO A 561 25.32 4.40 -3.56
CA PRO A 561 26.07 3.69 -2.51
C PRO A 561 26.48 4.68 -1.41
N LEU A 562 26.61 4.18 -0.19
CA LEU A 562 26.86 5.01 1.00
C LEU A 562 27.94 6.11 0.79
N PRO A 563 29.13 5.85 0.22
CA PRO A 563 30.14 6.90 0.04
C PRO A 563 29.67 8.05 -0.87
N ARG A 564 28.90 7.75 -1.91
CA ARG A 564 28.35 8.77 -2.83
C ARG A 564 27.15 9.49 -2.21
N LEU A 565 26.36 8.80 -1.40
CA LEU A 565 25.30 9.45 -0.64
C LEU A 565 25.88 10.51 0.30
N LEU A 566 26.91 10.17 1.08
CA LEU A 566 27.53 11.12 2.02
C LEU A 566 28.08 12.35 1.28
N GLU A 567 28.71 12.15 0.12
CA GLU A 567 29.21 13.25 -0.72
C GLU A 567 28.10 14.21 -1.15
N VAL A 568 26.94 13.70 -1.60
CA VAL A 568 25.81 14.55 -2.03
C VAL A 568 25.08 15.20 -0.85
N LEU A 569 25.16 14.65 0.35
CA LEU A 569 24.69 15.26 1.59
C LEU A 569 25.67 16.32 2.14
N GLY A 570 26.82 16.53 1.48
CA GLY A 570 27.83 17.50 1.90
C GLY A 570 28.74 16.99 3.03
N LYS A 571 28.84 15.67 3.22
CA LYS A 571 29.69 15.02 4.23
C LYS A 571 30.89 14.36 3.56
N LYS A 572 32.09 14.60 4.10
CA LYS A 572 33.36 14.01 3.62
C LYS A 572 33.86 12.94 4.56
#